data_AF-A0A954NY38-F1
#
_entry.id   AF-A0A954NY38-F1
#
_cell.length_a   1.000
_cell.length_b   1.000
_cell.length_c   1.000
_cell.angle_alpha   90.00
_cell.angle_beta   90.00
_cell.angle_gamma   90.00
#
_symmetry.space_group_name_H-M   'P 1'
#
loop_
_entity.id
_entity.type
_entity.pdbx_description
1 polymer ?
#
loop_
_entity_poly.entity_id
_entity_poly.type
_entity_poly.pdbx_seq_one_letter_code
_entity_poly.pdbx_strand_id
1 'polypeptide(L)'
;MAFGDVLICCDLDGSHAGRAIGQDSIGHRQAIAVTDYRRVLDRDDIDVVSIATPDHWHVKIAIEALEAGKHVFCQKPLTLTLEENQLIRRACQKYKDQVFFIGTQQRSDKDRFLRAVNMVQKGLLGDIKKVTCSVGGGDVGGPFEKAEVPRELDWERWLGQAPVVDFRTERCHNSFRWWYEYSGGKFTDWG
;
A
#
# COMPACT_ATOMS: atom_id res chain seq x y z
N MET A 1 21.61 -2.81 13.44
CA MET A 1 21.09 -3.80 12.47
C MET A 1 20.44 -3.02 11.36
N ALA A 2 21.10 -2.91 10.20
CA ALA A 2 20.44 -2.44 8.99
C ALA A 2 19.65 -3.63 8.46
N PHE A 3 18.32 -3.50 8.34
CA PHE A 3 17.44 -4.61 7.96
C PHE A 3 17.40 -4.85 6.43
N GLY A 4 18.13 -4.06 5.64
CA GLY A 4 18.30 -4.18 4.18
C GLY A 4 18.68 -2.84 3.54
N ASP A 5 19.14 -2.87 2.28
CA ASP A 5 19.43 -1.69 1.48
C ASP A 5 18.22 -1.30 0.61
N VAL A 6 17.98 0.00 0.44
CA VAL A 6 16.99 0.50 -0.52
C VAL A 6 17.70 0.90 -1.80
N LEU A 7 17.50 0.13 -2.87
CA LEU A 7 18.15 0.35 -4.16
C LEU A 7 17.32 1.23 -5.11
N ILE A 8 16.00 1.22 -4.98
CA ILE A 8 15.08 1.98 -5.84
C ILE A 8 13.92 2.56 -5.04
N CYS A 9 13.55 3.81 -5.33
CA CYS A 9 12.23 4.36 -5.05
C CYS A 9 11.46 4.56 -6.36
N CYS A 10 10.23 4.06 -6.42
CA CYS A 10 9.37 4.17 -7.58
C CYS A 10 8.10 4.96 -7.23
N ASP A 11 7.83 6.03 -7.96
CA ASP A 11 6.57 6.79 -7.85
C ASP A 11 6.22 7.35 -9.24
N LEU A 12 4.94 7.41 -9.57
CA LEU A 12 4.46 8.02 -10.81
C LEU A 12 4.56 9.55 -10.78
N ASP A 13 4.70 10.13 -9.58
CA ASP A 13 5.16 11.50 -9.38
C ASP A 13 6.69 11.52 -9.20
N GLY A 14 7.41 11.95 -10.24
CA GLY A 14 8.87 12.02 -10.23
C GLY A 14 9.43 12.92 -9.12
N SER A 15 8.67 13.92 -8.66
CA SER A 15 9.08 14.79 -7.55
C SER A 15 9.08 14.04 -6.21
N HIS A 16 8.12 13.13 -6.02
CA HIS A 16 8.03 12.29 -4.82
C HIS A 16 9.15 11.25 -4.77
N ALA A 17 9.39 10.54 -5.87
CA ALA A 17 10.50 9.58 -5.95
C ALA A 17 11.85 10.28 -5.74
N GLY A 18 12.06 11.44 -6.38
CA GLY A 18 13.28 12.25 -6.23
C GLY A 18 13.49 12.76 -4.80
N ARG A 19 12.41 13.21 -4.14
CA ARG A 19 12.47 13.61 -2.72
C ARG A 19 12.81 12.44 -1.81
N ALA A 20 12.21 11.26 -2.04
CA ALA A 20 12.40 10.09 -1.20
C ALA A 20 13.87 9.62 -1.19
N ILE A 21 14.52 9.52 -2.36
CA ILE A 21 15.93 9.12 -2.45
C ILE A 21 16.90 10.16 -1.86
N GLY A 22 16.46 11.40 -1.69
CA GLY A 22 17.22 12.47 -1.04
C GLY A 22 17.16 12.43 0.49
N GLN A 23 16.31 11.59 1.10
CA GLN A 23 16.20 11.49 2.55
C GLN A 23 17.30 10.60 3.14
N ASP A 24 17.92 11.05 4.22
CA ASP A 24 18.98 10.29 4.91
C ASP A 24 18.49 8.95 5.49
N SER A 25 17.18 8.82 5.70
CA SER A 25 16.51 7.61 6.16
C SER A 25 16.39 6.52 5.10
N ILE A 26 16.64 6.82 3.81
CA ILE A 26 16.42 5.91 2.68
C ILE A 26 17.73 5.56 1.99
N GLY A 27 18.05 4.26 1.94
CA GLY A 27 19.04 3.68 1.03
C GLY A 27 20.44 4.27 1.13
N HIS A 28 20.80 4.93 2.24
CA HIS A 28 22.09 5.61 2.43
C HIS A 28 22.52 6.47 1.22
N ARG A 29 21.55 7.12 0.55
CA ARG A 29 21.73 7.94 -0.68
C ARG A 29 22.23 7.18 -1.94
N GLN A 30 22.06 5.86 -1.99
CA GLN A 30 22.39 5.03 -3.16
C GLN A 30 21.15 4.64 -3.98
N ALA A 31 19.95 4.87 -3.44
CA ALA A 31 18.70 4.60 -4.13
C ALA A 31 18.56 5.46 -5.39
N ILE A 32 18.08 4.86 -6.48
CA ILE A 32 17.69 5.61 -7.69
C ILE A 32 16.18 5.81 -7.74
N ALA A 33 15.75 6.90 -8.36
CA ALA A 33 14.34 7.19 -8.60
C ALA A 33 13.91 6.67 -9.99
N VAL A 34 12.76 6.01 -10.05
CA VAL A 34 12.13 5.59 -11.31
C VAL A 34 10.63 5.89 -11.27
N THR A 35 9.99 5.96 -12.44
CA THR A 35 8.55 6.19 -12.59
C THR A 35 7.82 4.98 -13.18
N ASP A 36 8.47 3.83 -13.19
CA ASP A 36 7.92 2.59 -13.74
C ASP A 36 8.35 1.41 -12.87
N TYR A 37 7.40 0.84 -12.14
CA TYR A 37 7.70 -0.24 -11.19
C TYR A 37 8.23 -1.49 -11.89
N ARG A 38 7.97 -1.68 -13.19
CA ARG A 38 8.47 -2.85 -13.93
C ARG A 38 9.99 -2.85 -14.01
N ARG A 39 10.63 -1.67 -14.03
CA ARG A 39 12.10 -1.54 -13.92
C ARG A 39 12.64 -2.01 -12.57
N VAL A 40 11.81 -2.01 -11.53
CA VAL A 40 12.14 -2.58 -10.22
C VAL A 40 12.05 -4.10 -10.30
N LEU A 41 11.01 -4.63 -10.94
CA LEU A 41 10.79 -6.06 -11.08
C LEU A 41 11.85 -6.74 -11.97
N ASP A 42 12.34 -6.03 -12.99
CA ASP A 42 13.38 -6.50 -13.92
C ASP A 42 14.79 -6.62 -13.28
N ARG A 43 14.99 -6.16 -12.04
CA ARG A 43 16.30 -6.19 -11.37
C ARG A 43 16.48 -7.44 -10.51
N ASP A 44 17.47 -8.25 -10.85
CA ASP A 44 17.81 -9.48 -10.13
C ASP A 44 18.38 -9.25 -8.73
N ASP A 45 18.94 -8.07 -8.46
CA ASP A 45 19.51 -7.69 -7.17
C ASP A 45 18.48 -7.09 -6.19
N ILE A 46 17.18 -7.23 -6.49
CA ILE A 46 16.08 -6.86 -5.60
C ILE A 46 15.41 -8.13 -5.08
N ASP A 47 15.50 -8.35 -3.77
CA ASP A 47 14.88 -9.49 -3.10
C ASP A 47 13.43 -9.22 -2.70
N VAL A 48 13.15 -8.00 -2.23
CA VAL A 48 11.88 -7.60 -1.61
C VAL A 48 11.37 -6.31 -2.24
N VAL A 49 10.07 -6.26 -2.52
CA VAL A 49 9.36 -5.01 -2.85
C VAL A 49 8.45 -4.58 -1.70
N SER A 50 8.45 -3.29 -1.39
CA SER A 50 7.52 -2.65 -0.47
C SER A 50 6.52 -1.82 -1.27
N ILE A 51 5.26 -2.24 -1.29
CA ILE A 51 4.19 -1.63 -2.07
C ILE A 51 3.39 -0.70 -1.15
N ALA A 52 3.50 0.60 -1.39
CA ALA A 52 2.79 1.66 -0.67
C ALA A 52 2.12 2.64 -1.65
N THR A 53 1.70 2.13 -2.81
CA THR A 53 0.95 2.88 -3.82
C THR A 53 -0.48 3.16 -3.33
N PRO A 54 -1.30 3.90 -4.10
CA PRO A 54 -2.75 3.89 -3.87
C PRO A 54 -3.34 2.48 -3.95
N ASP A 55 -4.45 2.25 -3.24
CA ASP A 55 -4.97 0.91 -2.98
C ASP A 55 -5.38 0.18 -4.28
N HIS A 56 -5.90 0.90 -5.28
CA HIS A 56 -6.25 0.33 -6.59
C HIS A 56 -5.07 -0.22 -7.39
N TRP A 57 -3.83 0.02 -6.98
CA TRP A 57 -2.62 -0.52 -7.61
C TRP A 57 -2.04 -1.74 -6.89
N HIS A 58 -2.41 -1.97 -5.62
CA HIS A 58 -1.77 -2.96 -4.76
C HIS A 58 -1.74 -4.35 -5.39
N VAL A 59 -2.89 -4.90 -5.77
CA VAL A 59 -3.00 -6.29 -6.23
C VAL A 59 -2.22 -6.54 -7.52
N LYS A 60 -2.29 -5.61 -8.48
CA LYS A 60 -1.58 -5.77 -9.75
C LYS A 60 -0.07 -5.84 -9.55
N ILE A 61 0.49 -4.86 -8.83
CA ILE A 61 1.93 -4.80 -8.57
C ILE A 61 2.37 -5.99 -7.72
N ALA A 62 1.58 -6.37 -6.71
CA ALA A 62 1.84 -7.52 -5.86
C ALA A 62 1.94 -8.83 -6.63
N ILE A 63 1.00 -9.10 -7.54
CA ILE A 63 1.00 -10.33 -8.35
C ILE A 63 2.20 -10.35 -9.30
N GLU A 64 2.49 -9.24 -9.98
CA GLU A 64 3.63 -9.15 -10.90
C GLU A 64 4.97 -9.26 -10.16
N ALA A 65 5.07 -8.74 -8.94
CA ALA A 65 6.25 -8.91 -8.10
C ALA A 65 6.48 -10.37 -7.69
N LEU A 66 5.42 -11.09 -7.29
CA LEU A 66 5.51 -12.52 -7.01
C LEU A 66 5.92 -13.31 -8.26
N GLU A 67 5.36 -12.97 -9.43
CA GLU A 67 5.71 -13.57 -10.72
C GLU A 67 7.18 -13.32 -11.11
N ALA A 68 7.70 -12.13 -10.79
CA ALA A 68 9.12 -11.79 -10.94
C ALA A 68 10.02 -12.40 -9.86
N GLY A 69 9.49 -13.28 -9.01
CA GLY A 69 10.25 -14.00 -7.98
C GLY A 69 10.56 -13.17 -6.72
N LYS A 70 9.96 -11.99 -6.56
CA LYS A 70 10.22 -11.06 -5.45
C LYS A 70 9.37 -11.41 -4.23
N HIS A 71 9.94 -11.24 -3.04
CA HIS A 71 9.15 -11.19 -1.81
C HIS A 71 8.36 -9.88 -1.76
N VAL A 72 7.15 -9.92 -1.19
CA VAL A 72 6.25 -8.76 -1.19
C VAL A 72 5.87 -8.37 0.23
N PHE A 73 6.11 -7.11 0.56
CA PHE A 73 5.45 -6.39 1.63
C PHE A 73 4.44 -5.43 0.99
N CYS A 74 3.14 -5.59 1.24
CA CYS A 74 2.10 -4.71 0.70
C CYS A 74 1.39 -3.98 1.83
N GLN A 75 1.25 -2.66 1.72
CA GLN A 75 0.45 -1.90 2.67
C GLN A 75 -1.02 -2.31 2.61
N LYS A 76 -1.69 -2.08 3.74
CA LYS A 76 -3.15 -2.15 3.84
C LYS A 76 -3.78 -0.84 3.29
N PRO A 77 -5.04 -0.89 2.83
CA PRO A 77 -5.82 -2.10 2.56
C PRO A 77 -5.26 -2.88 1.38
N LEU A 78 -5.24 -4.22 1.47
CA LEU A 78 -4.63 -5.05 0.41
C LEU A 78 -5.41 -5.00 -0.92
N THR A 79 -6.75 -4.97 -0.84
CA THR A 79 -7.64 -5.12 -2.00
C THR A 79 -8.84 -4.18 -1.88
N LEU A 80 -9.36 -3.71 -3.01
CA LEU A 80 -10.63 -2.99 -3.11
C LEU A 80 -11.82 -3.92 -3.26
N THR A 81 -11.63 -5.07 -3.91
CA THR A 81 -12.72 -6.00 -4.24
C THR A 81 -12.47 -7.42 -3.75
N LEU A 82 -13.52 -8.23 -3.70
CA LEU A 82 -13.40 -9.65 -3.35
C LEU A 82 -12.68 -10.43 -4.47
N GLU A 83 -12.88 -10.04 -5.72
CA GLU A 83 -12.26 -10.61 -6.90
C GLU A 83 -10.73 -10.44 -6.85
N GLU A 84 -10.27 -9.23 -6.52
CA GLU A 84 -8.86 -8.93 -6.25
C GLU A 84 -8.29 -9.82 -5.14
N ASN A 85 -9.07 -10.07 -4.08
CA ASN A 85 -8.65 -10.96 -3.00
C ASN A 85 -8.43 -12.40 -3.50
N GLN A 86 -9.31 -12.90 -4.37
CA GLN A 86 -9.14 -14.24 -4.97
C GLN A 86 -7.95 -14.29 -5.93
N LEU A 87 -7.66 -13.21 -6.65
CA LEU A 87 -6.51 -13.13 -7.54
C LEU A 87 -5.19 -13.22 -6.77
N ILE A 88 -5.01 -12.39 -5.73
CA ILE A 88 -3.76 -12.41 -4.96
C ILE A 88 -3.59 -13.71 -4.18
N ARG A 89 -4.68 -14.30 -3.66
CA ARG A 89 -4.62 -15.63 -3.02
C ARG A 89 -4.12 -16.72 -3.97
N ARG A 90 -4.62 -16.73 -5.21
CA ARG A 90 -4.15 -17.68 -6.23
C ARG A 90 -2.68 -17.43 -6.60
N ALA A 91 -2.26 -16.17 -6.67
CA ALA A 91 -0.86 -15.82 -6.93
C ALA A 91 0.06 -16.32 -5.80
N CYS A 92 -0.27 -16.07 -4.53
CA CYS A 92 0.53 -16.59 -3.40
C CYS A 92 0.58 -18.13 -3.36
N GLN A 93 -0.48 -18.82 -3.78
CA GLN A 93 -0.47 -20.29 -3.90
C GLN A 93 0.42 -20.77 -5.05
N LYS A 94 0.42 -20.05 -6.18
CA LYS A 94 1.23 -20.37 -7.35
C LYS A 94 2.72 -20.11 -7.08
N TYR A 95 3.05 -18.98 -6.45
CA TYR A 95 4.40 -18.51 -6.16
C TYR A 95 4.76 -18.76 -4.68
N LYS A 96 4.72 -20.03 -4.28
CA LYS A 96 4.84 -20.47 -2.87
C LYS A 96 6.22 -20.27 -2.25
N ASP A 97 7.24 -20.04 -3.07
CA ASP A 97 8.62 -19.80 -2.60
C ASP A 97 8.83 -18.33 -2.19
N GLN A 98 7.89 -17.44 -2.55
CA GLN A 98 7.90 -16.04 -2.18
C GLN A 98 7.08 -15.78 -0.92
N VAL A 99 7.66 -15.02 0.02
CA VAL A 99 6.93 -14.51 1.18
C VAL A 99 6.04 -13.33 0.77
N PHE A 100 4.79 -13.37 1.22
CA PHE A 100 3.83 -12.27 1.09
C PHE A 100 3.39 -11.79 2.46
N PHE A 101 3.61 -10.51 2.76
CA PHE A 101 3.25 -9.88 4.02
C PHE A 101 2.35 -8.66 3.80
N ILE A 102 1.31 -8.52 4.61
CA ILE A 102 0.41 -7.37 4.59
C ILE A 102 0.74 -6.48 5.79
N GLY A 103 0.92 -5.19 5.54
CA GLY A 103 1.27 -4.16 6.53
C GLY A 103 0.16 -3.82 7.52
N THR A 104 -0.41 -4.79 8.25
CA THR A 104 -1.36 -4.57 9.35
C THR A 104 -0.60 -4.34 10.66
N GLN A 105 -0.16 -3.10 10.90
CA GLN A 105 0.78 -2.79 11.98
C GLN A 105 0.22 -3.09 13.36
N GLN A 106 -1.07 -2.84 13.59
CA GLN A 106 -1.69 -3.05 14.91
C GLN A 106 -1.66 -4.51 15.32
N ARG A 107 -1.65 -5.46 14.38
CA ARG A 107 -1.51 -6.89 14.70
C ARG A 107 -0.16 -7.25 15.34
N SER A 108 0.82 -6.37 15.28
CA SER A 108 2.14 -6.54 15.87
C SER A 108 2.40 -5.63 17.07
N ASP A 109 1.43 -4.79 17.47
CA ASP A 109 1.54 -3.93 18.66
C ASP A 109 1.47 -4.79 19.93
N LYS A 110 2.64 -4.93 20.58
CA LYS A 110 2.85 -5.77 21.76
C LYS A 110 2.08 -5.27 22.98
N ASP A 111 2.00 -3.95 23.14
CA ASP A 111 1.52 -3.33 24.37
C ASP A 111 -0.01 -3.22 24.40
N ARG A 112 -0.65 -3.21 23.22
CA ARG A 112 -2.11 -3.08 23.09
C ARG A 112 -2.76 -4.33 22.53
N PHE A 113 -2.56 -4.61 21.25
CA PHE A 113 -3.35 -5.60 20.52
C PHE A 113 -2.93 -7.03 20.86
N LEU A 114 -1.62 -7.34 20.87
CA LEU A 114 -1.15 -8.66 21.25
C LEU A 114 -1.43 -8.96 22.73
N ARG A 115 -1.37 -7.94 23.60
CA ARG A 115 -1.80 -8.06 25.00
C ARG A 115 -3.28 -8.41 25.11
N ALA A 116 -4.15 -7.68 24.41
CA ALA A 116 -5.58 -7.95 24.40
C ALA A 116 -5.88 -9.38 23.89
N VAL A 117 -5.27 -9.78 22.78
CA VAL A 117 -5.39 -11.15 22.22
C VAL A 117 -4.96 -12.20 23.25
N ASN A 118 -3.83 -11.99 23.94
CA ASN A 118 -3.35 -12.92 24.97
C ASN A 118 -4.35 -13.06 26.13
N MET A 119 -4.92 -11.94 26.59
CA MET A 119 -5.92 -11.93 27.67
C MET A 119 -7.19 -12.71 27.27
N VAL A 120 -7.64 -12.54 26.02
CA VAL A 120 -8.78 -13.29 25.47
C VAL A 120 -8.48 -14.78 25.39
N GLN A 121 -7.35 -15.16 24.79
CA GLN A 121 -6.97 -16.57 24.61
C GLN A 121 -6.77 -17.30 25.94
N LYS A 122 -6.31 -16.59 26.99
CA LYS A 122 -6.18 -17.14 28.34
C LYS A 122 -7.48 -17.15 29.15
N GLY A 123 -8.58 -16.68 28.59
CA GLY A 123 -9.87 -16.62 29.29
C GLY A 123 -9.94 -15.58 30.42
N LEU A 124 -8.99 -14.63 30.48
CA LEU A 124 -8.91 -13.65 31.58
C LEU A 124 -10.08 -12.65 31.60
N LEU A 125 -10.82 -12.55 30.49
CA LEU A 125 -11.96 -11.66 30.34
C LEU A 125 -13.32 -12.37 30.47
N GLY A 126 -13.33 -13.70 30.67
CA GLY A 126 -14.54 -14.51 30.60
C GLY A 126 -15.19 -14.47 29.21
N ASP A 127 -16.51 -14.68 29.17
CA ASP A 127 -17.28 -14.63 27.93
C ASP A 127 -17.42 -13.20 27.39
N ILE A 128 -16.78 -12.92 26.26
CA ILE A 128 -16.99 -11.65 25.55
C ILE A 128 -18.40 -11.66 24.92
N LYS A 129 -19.25 -10.72 25.33
CA LYS A 129 -20.60 -10.56 24.77
C LYS A 129 -20.70 -9.45 23.72
N LYS A 130 -19.80 -8.46 23.74
CA LYS A 130 -19.79 -7.32 22.82
C LYS A 130 -18.40 -6.71 22.70
N VAL A 131 -18.02 -6.35 21.48
CA VAL A 131 -16.84 -5.52 21.17
C VAL A 131 -17.31 -4.33 20.35
N THR A 132 -16.85 -3.14 20.72
CA THR A 132 -17.15 -1.90 19.98
C THR A 132 -15.84 -1.32 19.46
N CYS A 133 -15.78 -1.03 18.17
CA CYS A 133 -14.64 -0.38 17.53
C CYS A 133 -15.12 0.86 16.76
N SER A 134 -14.32 1.92 16.73
CA SER A 134 -14.59 3.13 15.96
C SER A 134 -13.28 3.69 15.44
N VAL A 135 -13.29 4.10 14.17
CA VAL A 135 -12.13 4.64 13.45
C VAL A 135 -12.36 6.09 13.00
N GLY A 136 -13.47 6.69 13.45
CA GLY A 136 -13.93 8.00 13.00
C GLY A 136 -14.33 8.02 11.52
N GLY A 137 -14.67 9.21 11.02
CA GLY A 137 -14.94 9.45 9.60
C GLY A 137 -13.70 9.86 8.82
N GLY A 138 -13.80 9.82 7.49
CA GLY A 138 -12.84 10.45 6.58
C GLY A 138 -13.12 11.94 6.39
N ASP A 139 -12.22 12.63 5.69
CA ASP A 139 -12.51 13.99 5.24
C ASP A 139 -13.61 13.91 4.17
N VAL A 140 -14.55 14.84 4.23
CA VAL A 140 -15.64 14.98 3.27
C VAL A 140 -15.63 16.40 2.74
N GLY A 141 -15.93 16.57 1.46
CA GLY A 141 -15.93 17.88 0.83
C GLY A 141 -16.40 17.84 -0.61
N GLY A 142 -16.31 19.00 -1.26
CA GLY A 142 -16.66 19.19 -2.67
C GLY A 142 -17.97 19.98 -2.87
N PRO A 143 -18.34 20.27 -4.13
CA PRO A 143 -17.65 19.87 -5.36
C PRO A 143 -16.24 20.48 -5.46
N PHE A 144 -15.28 19.70 -5.94
CA PHE A 144 -13.90 20.17 -6.15
C PHE A 144 -13.75 20.64 -7.60
N GLU A 145 -12.94 21.67 -7.82
CA GLU A 145 -12.69 22.24 -9.15
C GLU A 145 -11.69 21.41 -9.95
N LYS A 146 -11.70 21.57 -11.28
CA LYS A 146 -10.75 20.86 -12.15
C LYS A 146 -9.41 21.55 -12.00
N ALA A 147 -8.34 20.76 -11.93
CA ALA A 147 -6.98 21.27 -11.85
C ALA A 147 -6.14 20.78 -13.03
N GLU A 148 -5.05 21.51 -13.32
CA GLU A 148 -4.02 21.02 -14.23
C GLU A 148 -3.23 19.89 -13.58
N VAL A 149 -2.90 18.87 -14.37
CA VAL A 149 -2.05 17.77 -13.92
C VAL A 149 -0.63 18.30 -13.69
N PRO A 150 -0.02 18.08 -12.51
CA PRO A 150 1.38 18.42 -12.28
C PRO A 150 2.29 17.75 -13.31
N ARG A 151 3.29 18.49 -13.83
CA ARG A 151 4.17 18.01 -14.90
C ARG A 151 4.90 16.71 -14.53
N GLU A 152 5.19 16.53 -13.26
CA GLU A 152 5.94 15.40 -12.73
C GLU A 152 5.08 14.15 -12.52
N LEU A 153 3.75 14.27 -12.60
CA LEU A 153 2.78 13.20 -12.37
C LEU A 153 2.25 12.63 -13.69
N ASP A 154 2.47 11.33 -13.90
CA ASP A 154 1.77 10.60 -14.96
C ASP A 154 0.35 10.23 -14.52
N TRP A 155 -0.62 11.13 -14.77
CA TRP A 155 -2.01 10.95 -14.34
C TRP A 155 -2.71 9.77 -15.01
N GLU A 156 -2.42 9.52 -16.29
CA GLU A 156 -3.02 8.41 -17.03
C GLU A 156 -2.61 7.06 -16.42
N ARG A 157 -1.31 6.87 -16.15
CA ARG A 157 -0.85 5.71 -15.38
C ARG A 157 -1.34 5.73 -13.95
N TRP A 158 -1.44 6.90 -13.31
CA TRP A 158 -1.89 6.94 -11.92
C TRP A 158 -3.30 6.36 -11.77
N LEU A 159 -4.21 6.69 -12.69
CA LEU A 159 -5.56 6.13 -12.74
C LEU A 159 -5.56 4.61 -12.90
N GLY A 160 -4.70 4.08 -13.78
CA GLY A 160 -4.54 2.64 -13.95
C GLY A 160 -5.84 1.96 -14.36
N GLN A 161 -6.33 1.03 -13.52
CA GLN A 161 -7.58 0.31 -13.76
C GLN A 161 -8.85 1.10 -13.37
N ALA A 162 -8.71 2.24 -12.72
CA ALA A 162 -9.83 3.07 -12.30
C ALA A 162 -10.41 3.88 -13.47
N PRO A 163 -11.66 4.38 -13.36
CA PRO A 163 -12.28 5.19 -14.41
C PRO A 163 -11.44 6.41 -14.79
N VAL A 164 -11.42 6.72 -16.09
CA VAL A 164 -10.77 7.94 -16.60
C VAL A 164 -11.55 9.16 -16.15
N VAL A 165 -10.91 10.03 -15.37
CA VAL A 165 -11.51 11.25 -14.83
C VAL A 165 -10.52 12.41 -14.88
N ASP A 166 -11.06 13.62 -14.90
CA ASP A 166 -10.26 14.84 -14.79
C ASP A 166 -9.49 14.88 -13.46
N PHE A 167 -8.27 15.41 -13.52
CA PHE A 167 -7.46 15.64 -12.33
C PHE A 167 -8.06 16.74 -11.44
N ARG A 168 -7.94 16.51 -10.13
CA ARG A 168 -8.28 17.46 -9.05
C ARG A 168 -7.26 17.28 -7.93
N THR A 169 -6.85 18.37 -7.29
CA THR A 169 -5.87 18.34 -6.20
C THR A 169 -6.29 17.40 -5.06
N GLU A 170 -7.58 17.36 -4.75
CA GLU A 170 -8.17 16.54 -3.69
C GLU A 170 -8.41 15.08 -4.09
N ARG A 171 -7.88 14.62 -5.24
CA ARG A 171 -8.04 13.23 -5.73
C ARG A 171 -6.75 12.41 -5.70
N CYS A 172 -5.60 13.05 -5.59
CA CYS A 172 -4.30 12.39 -5.73
C CYS A 172 -3.49 12.41 -4.43
N HIS A 173 -2.48 11.54 -4.34
CA HIS A 173 -1.66 11.37 -3.14
C HIS A 173 -2.56 11.06 -1.92
N ASN A 174 -2.32 11.62 -0.74
CA ASN A 174 -3.05 11.20 0.47
C ASN A 174 -4.59 11.29 0.38
N SER A 175 -5.14 12.15 -0.48
CA SER A 175 -6.58 12.37 -0.62
C SER A 175 -7.28 11.31 -1.49
N PHE A 176 -6.54 10.44 -2.21
CA PHE A 176 -7.15 9.31 -2.95
C PHE A 176 -8.06 8.45 -2.06
N ARG A 177 -7.76 8.41 -0.75
CA ARG A 177 -8.48 7.65 0.28
C ARG A 177 -9.96 8.00 0.39
N TRP A 178 -10.35 9.18 -0.09
CA TRP A 178 -11.72 9.68 0.00
C TRP A 178 -12.55 9.43 -1.28
N TRP A 179 -11.98 8.70 -2.23
CA TRP A 179 -12.62 8.35 -3.50
C TRP A 179 -12.76 6.83 -3.60
N TYR A 180 -13.99 6.36 -3.70
CA TYR A 180 -14.31 4.93 -3.72
C TYR A 180 -13.74 4.18 -4.93
N GLU A 181 -13.40 4.92 -5.99
CA GLU A 181 -12.71 4.38 -7.16
C GLU A 181 -11.27 3.92 -6.86
N TYR A 182 -10.65 4.47 -5.81
CA TYR A 182 -9.24 4.19 -5.46
C TYR A 182 -9.05 3.57 -4.08
N SER A 183 -10.02 3.70 -3.16
CA SER A 183 -9.89 3.29 -1.76
C SER A 183 -11.24 3.03 -1.09
N GLY A 184 -11.25 2.12 -0.10
CA GLY A 184 -12.38 1.98 0.83
C GLY A 184 -12.33 2.95 2.02
N GLY A 185 -11.38 3.89 2.02
CA GLY A 185 -11.19 4.89 3.06
C GLY A 185 -10.67 4.33 4.40
N LYS A 186 -10.81 5.13 5.46
CA LYS A 186 -10.30 4.79 6.81
C LYS A 186 -10.79 3.45 7.34
N PHE A 187 -12.02 3.06 6.99
CA PHE A 187 -12.59 1.82 7.47
C PHE A 187 -11.80 0.61 6.98
N THR A 188 -11.43 0.60 5.70
CA THR A 188 -10.62 -0.48 5.11
C THR A 188 -9.14 -0.35 5.44
N ASP A 189 -8.68 0.88 5.69
CA ASP A 189 -7.30 1.20 6.03
C ASP A 189 -6.99 1.04 7.54
N TRP A 190 -7.92 0.64 8.40
CA TRP A 190 -7.60 0.48 9.82
C TRP A 190 -7.03 -0.91 10.13
N GLY A 191 -5.84 -0.97 10.75
CA GLY A 191 -5.25 -2.21 11.24
C GLY A 191 -3.74 -2.16 11.46
#